data_AF-A0A7C5DJ54-F1
#
_entry.id   AF-A0A7C5DJ54-F1
#
_cell.length_a   1.000
_cell.length_b   1.000
_cell.length_c   1.000
_cell.angle_alpha   90.00
_cell.angle_beta   90.00
_cell.angle_gamma   90.00
#
_symmetry.space_group_name_H-M   'P 1'
#
loop_
_entity.id
_entity.type
_entity.pdbx_description
1 polymer ?
#
loop_
_entity_poly.entity_id
_entity_poly.type
_entity_poly.pdbx_seq_one_letter_code
_entity_poly.pdbx_strand_id
1 'polypeptide(L)' 'MKKSITHWFLPRTKIHKTDGKIETKYFTLEEGSILLEPDVRKYFPDSESVNNALRSLQNILPANIKHG' A
#
# COMPACT_ATOMS: atom_id res chain seq x y z
N MET A 1 -15.61 19.64 -2.67
CA MET A 1 -14.75 20.14 -1.56
C MET A 1 -13.47 19.31 -1.54
N LYS A 2 -12.29 19.91 -1.78
CA LYS A 2 -11.01 19.19 -1.62
C LYS A 2 -10.74 19.10 -0.11
N LYS A 3 -10.95 17.93 0.50
CA LYS A 3 -10.57 17.71 1.91
C LYS A 3 -9.08 17.99 2.04
N SER A 4 -8.71 19.02 2.78
CA SER A 4 -7.33 19.29 3.18
C SER A 4 -6.94 18.23 4.20
N ILE A 5 -6.40 17.12 3.71
CA ILE A 5 -5.84 16.06 4.55
C ILE A 5 -4.50 16.58 5.04
N THR A 6 -4.42 16.92 6.32
CA THR A 6 -3.17 17.26 6.99
C THR A 6 -2.18 16.12 6.79
N HIS A 7 -0.94 16.46 6.39
CA HIS A 7 0.16 15.55 6.03
C HIS A 7 0.47 14.43 7.05
N TRP A 8 -0.04 14.54 8.27
CA TRP A 8 0.22 13.67 9.41
C TRP A 8 -0.29 12.24 9.26
N PHE A 9 -1.17 11.96 8.29
CA PHE A 9 -1.73 10.62 8.05
C PHE A 9 -1.35 10.02 6.69
N LEU A 10 -0.53 10.71 5.90
CA LEU A 10 -0.13 10.21 4.59
C LEU A 10 1.08 9.27 4.71
N PRO A 11 1.05 8.08 4.08
CA PRO A 11 2.24 7.26 3.92
C PRO A 11 3.38 8.09 3.34
N ARG A 12 4.57 7.96 3.93
CA ARG A 12 5.79 8.63 3.47
C ARG A 12 6.87 7.63 3.11
N THR A 13 7.59 7.89 2.02
CA THR A 13 8.76 7.12 1.61
C THR A 13 9.97 8.03 1.52
N LYS A 14 11.11 7.59 2.05
CA LYS A 14 12.41 8.25 1.88
C LYS A 14 13.12 7.68 0.66
N ILE A 15 13.39 8.53 -0.32
CA ILE A 15 14.11 8.19 -1.55
C ILE A 15 15.54 8.71 -1.40
N HIS A 16 16.52 7.81 -1.42
CA HIS A 16 17.94 8.16 -1.41
C HIS A 16 18.40 8.36 -2.84
N LYS A 17 18.83 9.58 -3.18
CA LYS A 17 19.37 9.90 -4.50
C LYS A 17 20.87 9.65 -4.55
N THR A 18 21.39 9.48 -5.77
CA THR A 18 22.82 9.26 -6.04
C THR A 18 23.70 10.45 -5.67
N ASP A 19 23.12 11.65 -5.56
CA ASP A 19 23.79 12.88 -5.10
C ASP A 19 23.82 13.02 -3.56
N GLY A 20 23.37 11.99 -2.82
CA GLY A 20 23.31 12.00 -1.36
C GLY A 20 22.10 12.73 -0.78
N LYS A 21 21.24 13.33 -1.61
CA LYS A 21 20.02 14.00 -1.15
C LYS A 21 18.95 12.96 -0.76
N ILE A 22 18.25 13.22 0.34
CA ILE A 22 17.09 12.43 0.76
C ILE A 22 15.81 13.21 0.42
N GLU A 23 14.94 12.63 -0.39
CA GLU A 23 13.63 13.18 -0.69
C GLU A 23 12.55 12.41 0.09
N THR A 24 11.71 13.12 0.83
CA THR A 24 10.54 12.52 1.49
C THR A 24 9.32 12.79 0.62
N LYS A 25 8.72 11.73 0.08
CA LYS A 25 7.50 11.82 -0.74
C LYS A 25 6.31 11.29 0.06
N TYR A 26 5.24 12.07 0.08
CA TYR A 26 3.98 11.72 0.71
C TYR A 26 2.99 11.28 -0.35
N PHE A 27 2.30 10.17 -0.10
CA PHE A 27 1.35 9.60 -1.04
C PHE A 27 -0.04 9.68 -0.44
N THR A 28 -0.98 10.23 -1.21
CA THR A 28 -2.41 10.02 -0.97
C THR A 28 -2.78 8.64 -1.46
N LEU A 29 -3.37 7.84 -0.57
CA LEU A 29 -4.01 6.60 -0.97
C LEU A 29 -5.29 6.95 -1.74
N GLU A 30 -5.43 6.42 -2.95
CA GLU A 30 -6.70 6.47 -3.66
C GLU A 30 -7.71 5.57 -2.94
N GLU A 31 -8.99 5.84 -3.15
CA GLU A 31 -10.07 5.03 -2.61
C GLU A 31 -9.89 3.56 -3.02
N GLY A 32 -9.94 2.65 -2.05
CA GLY A 32 -9.67 1.21 -2.25
C GLY A 32 -8.19 0.81 -2.20
N SER A 33 -7.24 1.75 -2.09
CA SER A 33 -5.82 1.42 -1.92
C SER A 33 -5.52 0.96 -0.50
N ILE A 34 -4.75 -0.12 -0.37
CA ILE A 34 -4.27 -0.65 0.92
C ILE A 34 -2.74 -0.49 1.00
N LEU A 35 -2.26 0.06 2.11
CA LEU A 35 -0.83 0.11 2.41
C LEU A 35 -0.41 -1.18 3.11
N LEU A 36 0.63 -1.84 2.58
CA LEU A 36 1.26 -2.95 3.30
C LEU A 36 2.12 -2.42 4.44
N GLU A 37 1.94 -3.01 5.62
CA GLU A 37 2.80 -2.79 6.78
C GLU A 37 4.24 -3.27 6.49
N PRO A 38 5.27 -2.68 7.15
CA PRO A 38 6.68 -2.98 6.88
C PRO A 38 7.08 -4.44 7.11
N ASP A 39 6.44 -5.13 8.04
CA ASP A 39 6.67 -6.55 8.32
C ASP A 39 6.07 -7.44 7.22
N VAL A 40 4.91 -7.08 6.69
CA VAL A 40 4.26 -7.78 5.57
C VAL A 40 5.03 -7.58 4.25
N ARG A 41 5.53 -6.37 3.98
CA ARG A 41 6.32 -6.06 2.77
C ARG A 41 7.59 -6.89 2.65
N LYS A 42 8.13 -7.43 3.75
CA LYS A 42 9.28 -8.34 3.72
C LYS A 42 9.00 -9.63 2.93
N TYR A 43 7.74 -10.05 2.90
CA TYR A 43 7.29 -11.25 2.17
C TYR A 43 6.71 -10.90 0.79
N PHE A 44 6.17 -9.69 0.64
CA PHE A 44 5.53 -9.22 -0.58
C PHE A 44 6.22 -7.95 -1.10
N PRO A 45 7.23 -8.09 -1.98
CA PRO A 45 8.00 -6.96 -2.47
C PRO A 45 7.17 -5.97 -3.32
N ASP A 46 6.10 -6.44 -3.94
CA ASP A 46 5.26 -5.64 -4.85
C ASP A 46 3.78 -6.09 -4.86
N SER A 47 2.94 -5.36 -5.60
CA SER A 47 1.51 -5.64 -5.72
C SER A 47 1.20 -6.92 -6.48
N GLU A 48 2.09 -7.38 -7.36
CA GLU A 48 1.91 -8.63 -8.12
C GLU A 48 1.98 -9.83 -7.17
N SER A 49 3.01 -9.87 -6.32
CA SER A 49 3.18 -10.92 -5.30
C SER A 49 2.00 -11.00 -4.32
N VAL A 50 1.46 -9.85 -3.88
CA VAL A 50 0.26 -9.80 -3.03
C VAL A 50 -0.95 -10.38 -3.75
N ASN A 51 -1.21 -9.93 -4.97
CA ASN A 51 -2.39 -10.35 -5.72
C ASN A 51 -2.36 -11.84 -6.03
N ASN A 52 -1.18 -12.39 -6.33
CA ASN A 52 -1.03 -13.83 -6.55
C ASN A 52 -1.35 -14.63 -5.29
N ALA A 53 -0.86 -14.19 -4.12
CA ALA A 53 -1.18 -14.82 -2.85
C ALA A 53 -2.68 -14.74 -2.53
N LEU A 54 -3.30 -13.57 -2.65
CA LEU A 54 -4.73 -13.41 -2.36
C LEU A 54 -5.61 -14.22 -3.32
N ARG A 55 -5.26 -14.31 -4.61
CA ARG A 55 -5.97 -15.15 -5.58
C ARG A 55 -5.81 -16.64 -5.27
N SER A 56 -4.66 -17.07 -4.76
CA SER A 56 -4.47 -18.47 -4.33
C SER A 56 -5.45 -18.87 -3.20
N LEU A 57 -5.85 -17.91 -2.36
CA LEU A 57 -6.80 -18.11 -1.28
C LEU A 57 -8.26 -18.16 -1.75
N GLN A 58 -8.59 -17.69 -2.96
CA GLN A 58 -9.97 -17.72 -3.49
C GLN A 58 -10.50 -19.15 -3.64
N ASN A 59 -9.61 -20.12 -3.87
CA ASN A 59 -9.97 -21.53 -3.96
C ASN A 59 -10.21 -22.19 -2.59
N ILE A 60 -9.94 -21.47 -1.49
CA ILE A 60 -9.94 -21.98 -0.12
C ILE A 60 -11.00 -21.23 0.72
N LEU A 61 -11.15 -19.93 0.50
CA LEU A 61 -12.05 -19.08 1.27
C LEU A 61 -13.49 -19.17 0.73
N PRO A 62 -14.51 -19.31 1.59
CA PRO A 62 -15.89 -19.25 1.16
C PRO A 62 -16.18 -17.87 0.58
N ALA A 63 -16.85 -17.83 -0.57
CA ALA A 63 -17.26 -16.60 -1.23
C ALA A 63 -18.27 -15.85 -0.34
N ASN A 64 -17.77 -15.00 0.55
CA ASN A 64 -18.60 -14.07 1.30
C ASN A 64 -17.97 -12.68 1.22
N ILE A 65 -17.95 -12.15 0.01
CA ILE A 65 -17.62 -10.76 -0.24
C ILE A 65 -18.90 -9.97 -0.05
N LYS A 66 -19.10 -9.43 1.16
CA LYS A 66 -20.00 -8.30 1.33
C LYS A 66 -19.33 -7.10 0.69
N HIS A 67 -19.82 -6.70 -0.49
CA HIS A 67 -19.55 -5.38 -1.03
C HIS A 67 -20.10 -4.36 -0.04
N GLY A 68 -19.20 -3.71 0.70
CA GLY A 68 -19.47 -2.52 1.49
C GLY A 68 -19.14 -1.28 0.68
#